data_AF-A0A2M7NCJ9-F1
#
_entry.id   AF-A0A2M7NCJ9-F1
#
_cell.length_a   1.000
_cell.length_b   1.000
_cell.length_c   1.000
_cell.angle_alpha   90.00
_cell.angle_beta   90.00
_cell.angle_gamma   90.00
#
_symmetry.space_group_name_H-M   'P 1'
#
loop_
_entity.id
_entity.type
_entity.pdbx_description
1 polymer ?
#
loop_
_entity_poly.entity_id
_entity_poly.type
_entity_poly.pdbx_seq_one_letter_code
_entity_poly.pdbx_strand_id
1 'polypeptide(L)'
;MKKSFLVIALIAIIFGSCKKDTINSTTTTPPAKYTINSSDVGDTTTNYLMAKDTTNLDSFLLGDPGESKTWDFALAGNDKTDTMKFLNPSSTPAASSFPTSNLVMMPEPGQEIYAYLNKTDALLEMIGLYSNQQGIIMNAAHTDKQTIIKFPAYFGTSFTDAGAVDVIVNYSGTWIKLEMRSNYSSQIDASGKITTPTGTFDCIRDKRTEIQNSTMYISFSQTGPWTPQGNPSIDTTYLYNFYSKGKGYSVAEIKVKDLTSNTIKEIKYLK
;
A
#
# COMPACT_ATOMS: atom_id res chain seq x y z
N MET A 1 2.50 -42.84 -7.72
CA MET A 1 2.91 -41.43 -7.57
C MET A 1 2.45 -40.66 -8.81
N LYS A 2 1.30 -39.99 -8.70
CA LYS A 2 0.64 -39.32 -9.82
C LYS A 2 1.25 -37.95 -10.05
N LYS A 3 1.83 -37.74 -11.22
CA LYS A 3 2.17 -36.41 -11.77
C LYS A 3 0.86 -35.77 -12.23
N SER A 4 0.47 -34.66 -11.62
CA SER A 4 -0.63 -33.83 -12.11
C SER A 4 -0.02 -32.55 -12.66
N PHE A 5 -0.03 -32.44 -13.99
CA PHE A 5 0.27 -31.23 -14.73
C PHE A 5 -0.92 -30.29 -14.57
N LEU A 6 -0.67 -29.11 -14.00
CA LEU A 6 -1.65 -28.02 -13.96
C LEU A 6 -1.43 -27.15 -15.21
N VAL A 7 -2.39 -27.20 -16.12
CA VAL A 7 -2.53 -26.25 -17.22
C VAL A 7 -3.17 -24.99 -16.63
N ILE A 8 -2.50 -23.85 -16.73
CA ILE A 8 -3.11 -22.55 -16.46
C ILE A 8 -2.94 -21.70 -17.73
N ALA A 9 -4.08 -21.25 -18.24
CA ALA A 9 -4.21 -20.47 -19.47
C ALA A 9 -3.46 -19.14 -19.37
N LEU A 10 -2.69 -18.83 -20.42
CA LEU A 10 -2.19 -17.49 -20.70
C LEU A 10 -3.39 -16.57 -20.99
N ILE A 11 -3.67 -15.62 -20.09
CA ILE A 11 -4.38 -14.40 -20.47
C ILE A 11 -3.32 -13.30 -20.48
N ALA A 12 -2.85 -12.95 -21.67
CA ALA A 12 -2.03 -11.76 -21.87
C ALA A 12 -2.95 -10.54 -21.73
N ILE A 13 -2.96 -9.92 -20.55
CA ILE A 13 -3.51 -8.57 -20.39
C ILE A 13 -2.41 -7.61 -20.82
N ILE A 14 -2.60 -7.01 -22.00
CA ILE A 14 -1.76 -5.94 -22.53
C ILE A 14 -2.02 -4.72 -21.65
N PHE A 15 -1.24 -4.54 -20.58
CA PHE A 15 -1.13 -3.23 -19.94
C PHE A 15 -0.19 -2.39 -20.81
N GLY A 16 -0.79 -1.51 -21.62
CA GLY A 16 -0.03 -0.44 -22.26
C GLY A 16 0.76 0.32 -21.19
N SER A 17 1.96 0.77 -21.55
CA SER A 17 2.82 1.59 -20.69
C SER A 17 2.00 2.73 -20.06
N CYS A 18 1.59 2.56 -18.81
CA CYS A 18 0.88 3.59 -18.06
C CYS A 18 1.91 4.67 -17.75
N LYS A 19 1.86 5.76 -18.50
CA LYS A 19 2.56 6.99 -18.12
C LYS A 19 1.85 7.56 -16.90
N LYS A 20 2.62 8.16 -15.99
CA LYS A 20 2.10 8.83 -14.79
C LYS A 20 1.03 9.85 -15.18
N ASP A 21 -0.22 9.59 -14.80
CA ASP A 21 -1.36 10.42 -15.22
C ASP A 21 -1.42 11.77 -14.49
N THR A 22 -1.94 12.77 -15.21
CA THR A 22 -2.28 14.11 -14.70
C THR A 22 -3.69 14.08 -14.09
N ILE A 23 -3.90 14.79 -12.99
CA ILE A 23 -5.18 14.83 -12.26
C ILE A 23 -6.27 15.45 -13.14
N ASN A 24 -7.39 14.75 -13.34
CA ASN A 24 -8.62 15.32 -13.89
C ASN A 24 -9.53 15.75 -12.72
N SER A 25 -9.69 17.07 -12.52
CA SER A 25 -10.61 17.63 -11.52
C SER A 25 -11.97 17.99 -12.13
N THR A 26 -13.07 17.55 -11.51
CA THR A 26 -14.43 18.04 -11.78
C THR A 26 -14.71 19.35 -11.00
N THR A 27 -15.61 20.17 -11.54
CA THR A 27 -15.79 21.62 -11.24
C THR A 27 -16.62 21.97 -10.00
N THR A 28 -16.88 21.03 -9.09
CA THR A 28 -17.54 21.33 -7.80
C THR A 28 -16.54 21.25 -6.67
N THR A 29 -16.34 22.34 -5.94
CA THR A 29 -15.46 22.35 -4.76
C THR A 29 -15.97 21.32 -3.74
N PRO A 30 -15.22 20.24 -3.47
CA PRO A 30 -15.66 19.18 -2.57
C PRO A 30 -15.81 19.72 -1.13
N PRO A 31 -16.74 19.18 -0.32
CA PRO A 31 -16.86 19.59 1.08
C PRO A 31 -15.54 19.37 1.82
N ALA A 32 -15.06 20.38 2.58
CA ALA A 32 -13.74 20.38 3.19
C ALA A 32 -13.45 19.18 4.13
N LYS A 33 -14.50 18.57 4.70
CA LYS A 33 -14.40 17.35 5.55
C LYS A 33 -14.17 16.06 4.76
N TYR A 34 -14.42 16.07 3.45
CA TYR A 34 -14.17 14.99 2.50
C TYR A 34 -13.04 15.36 1.52
N THR A 35 -12.15 16.28 1.93
CA THR A 35 -10.96 16.67 1.18
C THR A 35 -9.75 16.42 2.04
N ILE A 36 -8.92 15.46 1.61
CA ILE A 36 -7.70 15.05 2.28
C ILE A 36 -6.52 15.77 1.62
N ASN A 37 -5.71 16.45 2.42
CA ASN A 37 -4.53 17.19 1.98
C ASN A 37 -3.26 16.58 2.56
N SER A 38 -2.10 17.08 2.14
CA SER A 38 -0.79 16.67 2.67
C SER A 38 -0.69 16.83 4.19
N SER A 39 -1.36 17.85 4.75
CA SER A 39 -1.43 18.12 6.19
C SER A 39 -2.26 17.10 6.98
N ASP A 40 -3.07 16.28 6.30
CA ASP A 40 -3.86 15.22 6.93
C ASP A 40 -3.07 13.90 7.06
N VAL A 41 -1.89 13.81 6.45
CA VAL A 41 -0.94 12.69 6.63
C VAL A 41 -0.11 12.90 7.89
N GLY A 42 0.11 11.80 8.60
CA GLY A 42 0.78 11.76 9.88
C GLY A 42 2.18 12.39 9.91
N ASP A 43 2.60 12.65 11.12
CA ASP A 43 3.88 13.24 11.47
C ASP A 43 4.64 12.33 12.45
N THR A 44 5.83 12.76 12.84
CA THR A 44 6.75 11.97 13.65
C THR A 44 6.40 11.92 15.14
N THR A 45 5.26 12.48 15.55
CA THR A 45 4.87 12.62 16.97
C THR A 45 3.80 11.63 17.40
N THR A 46 3.10 11.02 16.45
CA THR A 46 1.93 10.18 16.71
C THR A 46 2.23 8.71 16.42
N ASN A 47 1.78 7.83 17.32
CA ASN A 47 1.71 6.40 17.09
C ASN A 47 0.28 6.03 16.70
N TYR A 48 0.13 5.18 15.70
CA TYR A 48 -1.16 4.69 15.22
C TYR A 48 -1.32 3.24 15.62
N LEU A 49 -2.28 2.93 16.49
CA LEU A 49 -2.64 1.55 16.78
C LEU A 49 -3.64 1.09 15.74
N MET A 50 -3.32 0.01 15.03
CA MET A 50 -4.18 -0.57 14.02
C MET A 50 -4.63 -1.94 14.51
N ALA A 51 -5.93 -2.09 14.77
CA ALA A 51 -6.52 -3.40 14.97
C ALA A 51 -6.74 -4.07 13.62
N LYS A 52 -6.58 -5.39 13.59
CA LYS A 52 -6.78 -6.24 12.41
C LYS A 52 -7.74 -7.36 12.77
N ASP A 53 -8.74 -7.56 11.93
CA ASP A 53 -9.72 -8.64 11.98
C ASP A 53 -9.67 -9.44 10.68
N THR A 54 -9.57 -10.75 10.82
CA THR A 54 -9.49 -11.74 9.74
C THR A 54 -10.53 -12.86 9.91
N THR A 55 -11.40 -12.76 10.91
CA THR A 55 -12.39 -13.79 11.24
C THR A 55 -13.82 -13.25 11.18
N ASN A 56 -14.79 -14.11 10.88
CA ASN A 56 -16.22 -13.75 10.88
C ASN A 56 -16.60 -12.51 10.05
N LEU A 57 -16.02 -12.39 8.84
CA LEU A 57 -16.12 -11.17 8.03
C LEU A 57 -17.34 -11.12 7.10
N ASP A 58 -18.10 -12.22 6.99
CA ASP A 58 -19.14 -12.41 5.98
C ASP A 58 -20.37 -11.48 6.16
N SER A 59 -20.53 -10.89 7.35
CA SER A 59 -21.65 -9.98 7.66
C SER A 59 -21.38 -8.52 7.26
N PHE A 60 -20.14 -8.15 6.94
CA PHE A 60 -19.78 -6.78 6.61
C PHE A 60 -19.94 -6.51 5.11
N LEU A 61 -20.38 -5.28 4.78
CA LEU A 61 -20.65 -4.86 3.42
C LEU A 61 -19.92 -3.56 3.09
N LEU A 62 -19.26 -3.54 1.93
CA LEU A 62 -18.61 -2.34 1.42
C LEU A 62 -19.58 -1.37 0.74
N GLY A 63 -20.73 -1.83 0.27
CA GLY A 63 -21.72 -1.01 -0.43
C GLY A 63 -21.22 -0.35 -1.72
N ASP A 64 -22.15 0.29 -2.42
CA ASP A 64 -21.92 0.89 -3.74
C ASP A 64 -21.14 2.22 -3.68
N PRO A 65 -20.43 2.60 -4.76
CA PRO A 65 -19.78 3.91 -4.88
C PRO A 65 -20.78 5.08 -4.82
N GLY A 66 -20.27 6.28 -4.58
CA GLY A 66 -21.01 7.54 -4.55
C GLY A 66 -20.84 8.33 -3.26
N GLU A 67 -21.51 9.47 -3.17
CA GLU A 67 -21.44 10.36 -2.01
C GLU A 67 -22.46 10.01 -0.93
N SER A 68 -22.27 10.54 0.27
CA SER A 68 -23.15 10.37 1.44
C SER A 68 -23.39 8.92 1.84
N LYS A 69 -22.38 8.06 1.68
CA LYS A 69 -22.45 6.65 2.06
C LYS A 69 -22.28 6.46 3.56
N THR A 70 -22.72 5.30 4.04
CA THR A 70 -22.48 4.85 5.40
C THR A 70 -21.93 3.44 5.36
N TRP A 71 -20.87 3.19 6.12
CA TRP A 71 -20.24 1.89 6.28
C TRP A 71 -20.26 1.53 7.76
N ASP A 72 -20.84 0.39 8.10
CA ASP A 72 -20.92 -0.08 9.48
C ASP A 72 -19.99 -1.28 9.69
N PHE A 73 -18.89 -1.01 10.39
CA PHE A 73 -17.91 -1.96 10.87
C PHE A 73 -17.77 -1.90 12.40
N ALA A 74 -18.79 -1.41 13.11
CA ALA A 74 -18.76 -1.23 14.57
C ALA A 74 -18.47 -2.54 15.33
N LEU A 75 -18.82 -3.67 14.74
CA LEU A 75 -18.66 -5.01 15.30
C LEU A 75 -17.40 -5.74 14.79
N ALA A 76 -16.50 -5.07 14.06
CA ALA A 76 -15.24 -5.66 13.64
C ALA A 76 -14.45 -6.16 14.86
N GLY A 77 -13.91 -7.37 14.75
CA GLY A 77 -13.09 -8.00 15.77
C GLY A 77 -11.72 -7.35 15.93
N ASN A 78 -10.84 -8.02 16.66
CA ASN A 78 -9.45 -7.62 16.84
C ASN A 78 -8.59 -8.85 17.11
N ASP A 79 -8.17 -9.51 16.05
CA ASP A 79 -7.31 -10.70 16.10
C ASP A 79 -5.85 -10.33 16.38
N LYS A 80 -5.41 -9.18 15.88
CA LYS A 80 -4.06 -8.63 16.09
C LYS A 80 -4.14 -7.12 16.22
N THR A 81 -3.37 -6.54 17.12
CA THR A 81 -3.12 -5.10 17.14
C THR A 81 -1.67 -4.85 16.80
N ASP A 82 -1.44 -4.05 15.77
CA ASP A 82 -0.11 -3.57 15.38
C ASP A 82 0.00 -2.08 15.68
N THR A 83 1.22 -1.62 15.95
CA THR A 83 1.51 -0.19 16.01
C THR A 83 2.13 0.20 14.70
N MET A 84 1.87 1.40 14.21
CA MET A 84 2.56 2.02 13.10
C MET A 84 3.02 3.41 13.53
N LYS A 85 4.16 3.85 13.00
CA LYS A 85 4.70 5.17 13.30
C LYS A 85 5.21 5.83 12.03
N PHE A 86 5.13 7.15 12.01
CA PHE A 86 6.01 7.92 11.14
C PHE A 86 7.24 8.37 11.93
N LEU A 87 8.39 8.40 11.27
CA LEU A 87 9.68 8.74 11.85
C LEU A 87 10.37 9.78 10.98
N ASN A 88 11.31 10.50 11.58
CA ASN A 88 12.22 11.35 10.84
C ASN A 88 13.23 10.44 10.11
N PRO A 89 13.51 10.62 8.81
CA PRO A 89 14.50 9.82 8.10
C PRO A 89 15.88 9.79 8.76
N SER A 90 16.30 10.88 9.42
CA SER A 90 17.59 10.93 10.12
C SER A 90 17.69 10.01 11.34
N SER A 91 16.57 9.52 11.89
CA SER A 91 16.55 8.61 13.03
C SER A 91 16.56 7.13 12.62
N THR A 92 16.71 6.81 11.33
CA THR A 92 16.62 5.43 10.83
C THR A 92 17.97 4.92 10.30
N PRO A 93 18.22 3.60 10.30
CA PRO A 93 19.52 3.03 9.91
C PRO A 93 19.96 3.32 8.47
N ALA A 94 19.02 3.57 7.56
CA ALA A 94 19.30 3.77 6.13
C ALA A 94 19.09 5.22 5.66
N ALA A 95 19.11 6.20 6.58
CA ALA A 95 18.95 7.62 6.28
C ALA A 95 19.83 8.08 5.10
N SER A 96 21.10 7.68 5.10
CA SER A 96 22.07 8.04 4.06
C SER A 96 21.79 7.44 2.69
N SER A 97 21.02 6.35 2.62
CA SER A 97 20.62 5.71 1.36
C SER A 97 19.43 6.39 0.71
N PHE A 98 18.66 7.18 1.46
CA PHE A 98 17.45 7.86 1.00
C PHE A 98 17.49 9.36 1.34
N PRO A 99 18.48 10.12 0.84
CA PRO A 99 18.70 11.51 1.25
C PRO A 99 17.56 12.47 0.84
N THR A 100 16.68 12.06 -0.08
CA THR A 100 15.51 12.84 -0.51
C THR A 100 14.24 12.51 0.27
N SER A 101 14.28 11.53 1.18
CA SER A 101 13.14 11.22 2.04
C SER A 101 12.93 12.34 3.06
N ASN A 102 11.67 12.67 3.35
CA ASN A 102 11.31 13.61 4.41
C ASN A 102 10.37 13.00 5.46
N LEU A 103 9.99 11.73 5.30
CA LEU A 103 9.15 10.98 6.22
C LEU A 103 9.45 9.49 6.05
N VAL A 104 9.47 8.74 7.14
CA VAL A 104 9.58 7.28 7.10
C VAL A 104 8.35 6.67 7.75
N MET A 105 7.75 5.65 7.13
CA MET A 105 6.72 4.83 7.74
C MET A 105 7.34 3.54 8.27
N MET A 106 7.11 3.26 9.55
CA MET A 106 7.47 2.02 10.22
C MET A 106 6.16 1.26 10.53
N PRO A 107 5.81 0.22 9.77
CA PRO A 107 4.52 -0.46 9.88
C PRO A 107 4.39 -1.34 11.12
N GLU A 108 5.50 -1.75 11.74
CA GLU A 108 5.51 -2.57 12.97
C GLU A 108 6.75 -2.24 13.83
N PRO A 109 6.63 -1.39 14.87
CA PRO A 109 7.68 -1.14 15.84
C PRO A 109 8.25 -2.42 16.42
N GLY A 110 9.58 -2.52 16.44
CA GLY A 110 10.31 -3.72 16.83
C GLY A 110 10.72 -4.62 15.66
N GLN A 111 10.21 -4.38 14.45
CA GLN A 111 10.75 -4.92 13.20
C GLN A 111 11.54 -3.82 12.50
N GLU A 112 12.76 -4.12 12.04
CA GLU A 112 13.53 -3.17 11.22
C GLU A 112 13.00 -3.19 9.79
N ILE A 113 11.78 -2.66 9.58
CA ILE A 113 11.14 -2.48 8.28
C ILE A 113 10.73 -1.02 8.16
N TYR A 114 11.21 -0.34 7.13
CA TYR A 114 11.02 1.09 6.93
C TYR A 114 10.70 1.37 5.46
N ALA A 115 9.57 2.04 5.23
CA ALA A 115 9.25 2.64 3.94
C ALA A 115 9.68 4.12 3.97
N TYR A 116 10.63 4.48 3.12
CA TYR A 116 11.08 5.86 2.98
C TYR A 116 10.13 6.57 2.02
N LEU A 117 9.58 7.68 2.50
CA LEU A 117 8.55 8.44 1.81
C LEU A 117 9.04 9.85 1.49
N ASN A 118 8.42 10.43 0.47
CA ASN A 118 8.50 11.85 0.16
C ASN A 118 7.07 12.42 0.18
N LYS A 119 6.80 13.28 1.16
CA LYS A 119 5.54 13.99 1.33
C LYS A 119 5.67 15.41 0.78
N THR A 120 4.81 15.77 -0.15
CA THR A 120 4.70 17.14 -0.70
C THR A 120 3.25 17.59 -0.61
N ASP A 121 2.97 18.85 -0.97
CA ASP A 121 1.59 19.34 -1.06
C ASP A 121 0.78 18.70 -2.19
N ALA A 122 1.43 18.02 -3.13
CA ALA A 122 0.79 17.40 -4.29
C ALA A 122 0.59 15.88 -4.13
N LEU A 123 1.44 15.19 -3.36
CA LEU A 123 1.38 13.74 -3.21
C LEU A 123 2.24 13.22 -2.05
N LEU A 124 1.93 12.00 -1.63
CA LEU A 124 2.79 11.13 -0.83
C LEU A 124 3.27 9.98 -1.72
N GLU A 125 4.58 9.81 -1.86
CA GLU A 125 5.20 8.71 -2.62
C GLU A 125 6.20 7.94 -1.76
N MET A 126 6.32 6.63 -2.00
CA MET A 126 7.38 5.78 -1.49
C MET A 126 8.55 5.79 -2.47
N ILE A 127 9.73 6.11 -1.94
CA ILE A 127 10.97 6.23 -2.71
C ILE A 127 11.95 5.09 -2.45
N GLY A 128 11.67 4.26 -1.44
CA GLY A 128 12.57 3.20 -1.04
C GLY A 128 12.05 2.38 0.12
N LEU A 129 12.63 1.20 0.26
CA LEU A 129 12.39 0.27 1.35
C LEU A 129 13.73 -0.10 1.96
N TYR A 130 13.77 -0.13 3.29
CA TYR A 130 14.82 -0.80 4.03
C TYR A 130 14.20 -1.88 4.89
N SER A 131 14.84 -3.05 4.91
CA SER A 131 14.61 -4.01 5.97
C SER A 131 15.92 -4.64 6.43
N ASN A 132 15.95 -5.04 7.70
CA ASN A 132 16.99 -5.91 8.23
C ASN A 132 16.31 -7.08 8.92
N GLN A 133 16.30 -8.23 8.25
CA GLN A 133 15.70 -9.45 8.77
C GLN A 133 16.80 -10.43 9.13
N GLN A 134 17.09 -10.52 10.43
CA GLN A 134 18.11 -11.44 10.97
C GLN A 134 19.50 -11.27 10.32
N GLY A 135 19.89 -10.03 10.02
CA GLY A 135 21.17 -9.69 9.38
C GLY A 135 21.12 -9.68 7.84
N ILE A 136 20.01 -10.09 7.23
CA ILE A 136 19.79 -9.92 5.79
C ILE A 136 19.25 -8.52 5.57
N ILE A 137 20.13 -7.64 5.10
CA ILE A 137 19.78 -6.25 4.81
C ILE A 137 19.25 -6.16 3.38
N MET A 138 18.00 -5.72 3.26
CA MET A 138 17.44 -5.22 2.01
C MET A 138 17.46 -3.70 2.07
N ASN A 139 18.18 -3.07 1.15
CA ASN A 139 18.21 -1.63 1.02
C ASN A 139 17.91 -1.29 -0.43
N ALA A 140 16.64 -1.01 -0.70
CA ALA A 140 16.08 -1.06 -2.03
C ALA A 140 15.46 0.29 -2.39
N ALA A 141 16.18 1.06 -3.21
CA ALA A 141 15.63 2.28 -3.79
C ALA A 141 14.64 1.94 -4.90
N HIS A 142 13.55 2.70 -4.94
CA HIS A 142 12.63 2.64 -6.07
C HIS A 142 13.30 3.31 -7.27
N THR A 143 13.48 2.55 -8.35
CA THR A 143 13.92 3.08 -9.64
C THR A 143 12.78 3.84 -10.32
N ASP A 144 11.54 3.44 -10.05
CA ASP A 144 10.33 4.23 -10.29
C ASP A 144 9.50 4.30 -9.01
N LYS A 145 9.21 5.52 -8.55
CA LYS A 145 8.65 5.78 -7.22
C LYS A 145 7.16 5.48 -7.18
N GLN A 146 6.71 4.83 -6.12
CA GLN A 146 5.32 4.44 -5.95
C GLN A 146 4.50 5.54 -5.26
N THR A 147 3.52 6.10 -5.95
CA THR A 147 2.55 7.05 -5.40
C THR A 147 1.59 6.33 -4.45
N ILE A 148 1.53 6.78 -3.20
CA ILE A 148 0.59 6.29 -2.20
C ILE A 148 -0.74 7.03 -2.29
N ILE A 149 -0.74 8.36 -2.41
CA ILE A 149 -1.94 9.18 -2.56
C ILE A 149 -1.57 10.53 -3.17
N LYS A 150 -2.45 11.11 -4.00
CA LYS A 150 -2.31 12.47 -4.52
C LYS A 150 -3.18 13.43 -3.72
N PHE A 151 -2.73 14.68 -3.57
CA PHE A 151 -3.43 15.73 -2.86
C PHE A 151 -3.82 16.89 -3.79
N PRO A 152 -4.96 17.56 -3.53
CA PRO A 152 -6.01 17.12 -2.61
C PRO A 152 -6.71 15.85 -3.13
N ALA A 153 -7.03 14.90 -2.23
CA ALA A 153 -7.86 13.74 -2.55
C ALA A 153 -9.30 13.98 -2.11
N TYR A 154 -10.25 13.73 -3.00
CA TYR A 154 -11.69 13.86 -2.79
C TYR A 154 -12.46 12.98 -3.78
N PHE A 155 -13.76 12.80 -3.57
CA PHE A 155 -14.61 11.97 -4.45
C PHE A 155 -14.44 12.35 -5.93
N GLY A 156 -14.18 11.36 -6.77
CA GLY A 156 -13.93 11.53 -8.20
C GLY A 156 -12.45 11.70 -8.59
N THR A 157 -11.55 11.95 -7.64
CA THR A 157 -10.10 11.93 -7.94
C THR A 157 -9.60 10.50 -8.15
N SER A 158 -8.62 10.34 -9.03
CA SER A 158 -8.01 9.05 -9.33
C SER A 158 -6.58 9.21 -9.83
N PHE A 159 -5.81 8.12 -9.79
CA PHE A 159 -4.55 8.02 -10.48
C PHE A 159 -4.21 6.58 -10.81
N THR A 160 -3.42 6.41 -11.86
CA THR A 160 -2.64 5.19 -12.09
C THR A 160 -1.16 5.49 -11.86
N ASP A 161 -0.40 4.48 -11.47
CA ASP A 161 1.04 4.60 -11.28
C ASP A 161 1.74 3.26 -11.52
N ALA A 162 3.05 3.34 -11.78
CA ALA A 162 3.92 2.18 -11.79
C ALA A 162 5.01 2.35 -10.73
N GLY A 163 5.50 1.23 -10.21
CA GLY A 163 6.62 1.20 -9.27
C GLY A 163 7.64 0.17 -9.72
N ALA A 164 8.91 0.44 -9.47
CA ALA A 164 9.97 -0.51 -9.76
C ALA A 164 11.03 -0.50 -8.66
N VAL A 165 11.42 -1.68 -8.23
CA VAL A 165 12.48 -1.90 -7.24
C VAL A 165 13.35 -3.05 -7.72
N ASP A 166 14.65 -2.84 -7.72
CA ASP A 166 15.64 -3.89 -7.92
C ASP A 166 16.56 -3.93 -6.69
N VAL A 167 16.74 -5.12 -6.12
CA VAL A 167 17.61 -5.28 -4.94
C VAL A 167 18.45 -6.54 -5.08
N ILE A 168 19.72 -6.41 -4.71
CA ILE A 168 20.65 -7.53 -4.61
C ILE A 168 21.00 -7.73 -3.14
N VAL A 169 20.81 -8.94 -2.64
CA VAL A 169 21.18 -9.34 -1.29
C VAL A 169 22.13 -10.54 -1.34
N ASN A 170 22.99 -10.66 -0.33
CA ASN A 170 23.75 -11.88 -0.12
C ASN A 170 23.08 -12.71 0.98
N TYR A 171 22.83 -13.98 0.70
CA TYR A 171 22.37 -14.95 1.66
C TYR A 171 23.30 -16.14 1.68
N SER A 172 24.10 -16.26 2.74
CA SER A 172 25.01 -17.39 2.96
C SER A 172 25.92 -17.68 1.75
N GLY A 173 26.49 -16.64 1.14
CA GLY A 173 27.38 -16.77 -0.02
C GLY A 173 26.68 -16.89 -1.38
N THR A 174 25.34 -16.99 -1.39
CA THR A 174 24.55 -16.90 -2.63
C THR A 174 24.03 -15.48 -2.79
N TRP A 175 24.28 -14.89 -3.95
CA TRP A 175 23.70 -13.61 -4.32
C TRP A 175 22.31 -13.82 -4.89
N ILE A 176 21.35 -13.05 -4.40
CA ILE A 176 19.96 -13.08 -4.82
C ILE A 176 19.63 -11.70 -5.35
N LYS A 177 19.11 -11.62 -6.58
CA LYS A 177 18.53 -10.40 -7.14
C LYS A 177 17.01 -10.56 -7.17
N LEU A 178 16.29 -9.62 -6.56
CA LEU A 178 14.85 -9.48 -6.71
C LEU A 178 14.57 -8.28 -7.60
N GLU A 179 13.81 -8.51 -8.66
CA GLU A 179 13.24 -7.46 -9.50
C GLU A 179 11.73 -7.44 -9.26
N MET A 180 11.22 -6.31 -8.78
CA MET A 180 9.81 -6.09 -8.49
C MET A 180 9.29 -4.96 -9.37
N ARG A 181 8.18 -5.20 -10.06
CA ARG A 181 7.50 -4.24 -10.92
C ARG A 181 6.03 -4.22 -10.52
N SER A 182 5.52 -3.05 -10.20
CA SER A 182 4.18 -2.90 -9.68
C SER A 182 3.36 -1.93 -10.52
N ASN A 183 2.06 -2.19 -10.62
CA ASN A 183 1.08 -1.29 -11.21
C ASN A 183 -0.02 -1.01 -10.19
N TYR A 184 -0.40 0.26 -10.09
CA TYR A 184 -1.37 0.76 -9.12
C TYR A 184 -2.50 1.47 -9.85
N SER A 185 -3.72 1.24 -9.38
CA SER A 185 -4.89 2.03 -9.76
C SER A 185 -5.61 2.43 -8.49
N SER A 186 -5.83 3.73 -8.32
CA SER A 186 -6.55 4.34 -7.20
C SER A 186 -7.69 5.19 -7.74
N GLN A 187 -8.86 5.02 -7.15
CA GLN A 187 -10.05 5.81 -7.46
C GLN A 187 -10.78 6.12 -6.17
N ILE A 188 -10.92 7.41 -5.85
CA ILE A 188 -11.77 7.86 -4.74
C ILE A 188 -13.23 7.74 -5.18
N ASP A 189 -13.79 6.56 -4.97
CA ASP A 189 -15.08 6.15 -5.53
C ASP A 189 -16.27 6.41 -4.61
N ALA A 190 -16.03 6.85 -3.37
CA ALA A 190 -17.10 7.24 -2.46
C ALA A 190 -16.66 8.27 -1.40
N SER A 191 -17.65 8.95 -0.83
CA SER A 191 -17.50 9.79 0.38
C SER A 191 -18.65 9.53 1.34
N GLY A 192 -18.41 9.62 2.65
CA GLY A 192 -19.43 9.24 3.63
C GLY A 192 -18.91 9.11 5.06
N LYS A 193 -19.60 8.29 5.85
CA LYS A 193 -19.25 7.98 7.23
C LYS A 193 -18.93 6.52 7.40
N ILE A 194 -17.79 6.21 8.00
CA ILE A 194 -17.44 4.85 8.44
C ILE A 194 -17.52 4.77 9.95
N THR A 195 -18.25 3.79 10.47
CA THR A 195 -18.26 3.43 11.88
C THR A 195 -17.37 2.22 12.09
N THR A 196 -16.43 2.32 13.01
CA THR A 196 -15.54 1.25 13.46
C THR A 196 -15.74 1.07 14.97
N PRO A 197 -15.14 0.06 15.61
CA PRO A 197 -15.28 -0.13 17.05
C PRO A 197 -14.82 1.07 17.89
N THR A 198 -14.00 1.97 17.34
CA THR A 198 -13.42 3.13 18.04
C THR A 198 -14.11 4.45 17.72
N GLY A 199 -15.07 4.45 16.81
CA GLY A 199 -15.88 5.63 16.52
C GLY A 199 -16.35 5.73 15.07
N THR A 200 -17.03 6.85 14.78
CA THR A 200 -17.54 7.19 13.46
C THR A 200 -16.77 8.36 12.87
N PHE A 201 -16.34 8.22 11.61
CA PHE A 201 -15.48 9.18 10.93
C PHE A 201 -16.08 9.60 9.58
N ASP A 202 -16.14 10.92 9.32
CA ASP A 202 -16.31 11.42 7.95
C ASP A 202 -15.07 11.07 7.13
N CYS A 203 -15.25 10.42 5.98
CA CYS A 203 -14.14 9.88 5.19
C CYS A 203 -14.43 9.89 3.69
N ILE A 204 -13.35 9.76 2.93
CA ILE A 204 -13.39 9.32 1.53
C ILE A 204 -12.91 7.87 1.45
N ARG A 205 -13.45 7.13 0.47
CA ARG A 205 -13.06 5.76 0.19
C ARG A 205 -12.24 5.72 -1.09
N ASP A 206 -11.01 5.24 -0.98
CA ASP A 206 -10.12 4.94 -2.09
C ASP A 206 -10.22 3.46 -2.44
N LYS A 207 -10.80 3.16 -3.61
CA LYS A 207 -10.82 1.83 -4.20
C LYS A 207 -9.51 1.60 -4.95
N ARG A 208 -8.75 0.58 -4.54
CA ARG A 208 -7.40 0.34 -5.03
C ARG A 208 -7.17 -1.07 -5.54
N THR A 209 -6.44 -1.15 -6.65
CA THR A 209 -5.81 -2.37 -7.16
C THR A 209 -4.31 -2.18 -7.20
N GLU A 210 -3.57 -3.15 -6.66
CA GLU A 210 -2.11 -3.22 -6.72
C GLU A 210 -1.72 -4.56 -7.34
N ILE A 211 -0.99 -4.54 -8.46
CA ILE A 211 -0.48 -5.74 -9.13
C ILE A 211 1.03 -5.69 -9.06
N GLN A 212 1.65 -6.68 -8.42
CA GLN A 212 3.10 -6.78 -8.31
C GLN A 212 3.60 -8.03 -9.02
N ASN A 213 4.53 -7.83 -9.96
CA ASN A 213 5.28 -8.87 -10.63
C ASN A 213 6.68 -8.94 -10.03
N SER A 214 7.06 -10.10 -9.50
CA SER A 214 8.36 -10.32 -8.86
C SER A 214 9.12 -11.44 -9.56
N THR A 215 10.36 -11.15 -9.96
CA THR A 215 11.27 -12.16 -10.52
C THR A 215 12.51 -12.27 -9.65
N MET A 216 12.89 -13.49 -9.30
CA MET A 216 14.07 -13.78 -8.50
C MET A 216 15.16 -14.39 -9.38
N TYR A 217 16.40 -13.96 -9.15
CA TYR A 217 17.59 -14.53 -9.77
C TYR A 217 18.60 -14.90 -8.70
N ILE A 218 19.42 -15.92 -8.97
CA ILE A 218 20.54 -16.29 -8.11
C ILE A 218 21.87 -16.24 -8.88
N SER A 219 22.95 -15.99 -8.15
CA SER A 219 24.31 -16.11 -8.63
C SER A 219 25.27 -16.44 -7.49
N PHE A 220 26.42 -17.04 -7.82
CA PHE A 220 27.54 -17.19 -6.87
C PHE A 220 28.47 -15.97 -6.87
N SER A 221 28.22 -14.98 -7.73
CA SER A 221 28.93 -13.70 -7.78
C SER A 221 27.93 -12.54 -7.79
N GLN A 222 28.27 -11.42 -7.14
CA GLN A 222 27.41 -10.23 -7.10
C GLN A 222 27.13 -9.65 -8.49
N THR A 223 28.04 -9.88 -9.44
CA THR A 223 27.95 -9.33 -10.80
C THR A 223 27.37 -10.33 -11.81
N GLY A 224 26.97 -11.53 -11.37
CA GLY A 224 26.47 -12.59 -12.22
C GLY A 224 27.53 -13.62 -12.67
N PRO A 225 27.16 -14.57 -13.55
CA PRO A 225 25.91 -14.62 -14.31
C PRO A 225 24.70 -14.86 -13.40
N TRP A 226 23.57 -14.24 -13.74
CA TRP A 226 22.31 -14.35 -13.01
C TRP A 226 21.42 -15.43 -13.64
N THR A 227 20.98 -16.38 -12.83
CA THR A 227 20.08 -17.46 -13.26
C THR A 227 18.69 -17.22 -12.68
N PRO A 228 17.63 -17.08 -13.49
CA PRO A 228 16.28 -16.91 -12.99
C PRO A 228 15.84 -18.13 -12.17
N GLN A 229 15.09 -17.89 -11.11
CA GLN A 229 14.53 -18.94 -10.26
C GLN A 229 13.02 -18.99 -10.42
N GLY A 230 12.54 -20.08 -11.00
CA GLY A 230 11.11 -20.28 -11.26
C GLY A 230 10.54 -19.31 -12.30
N ASN A 231 9.21 -19.29 -12.37
CA ASN A 231 8.48 -18.30 -13.15
C ASN A 231 8.29 -17.03 -12.31
N PRO A 232 8.14 -15.85 -12.94
CA PRO A 232 7.74 -14.65 -12.24
C PRO A 232 6.46 -14.89 -11.42
N SER A 233 6.48 -14.41 -10.17
CA SER A 233 5.31 -14.43 -9.30
C SER A 233 4.49 -13.16 -9.55
N ILE A 234 3.17 -13.32 -9.71
CA ILE A 234 2.23 -12.22 -9.82
C ILE A 234 1.35 -12.27 -8.59
N ASP A 235 1.36 -11.19 -7.82
CA ASP A 235 0.43 -10.97 -6.72
C ASP A 235 -0.50 -9.81 -7.07
N THR A 236 -1.77 -9.92 -6.68
CA THR A 236 -2.77 -8.87 -6.89
C THR A 236 -3.52 -8.63 -5.61
N THR A 237 -3.41 -7.41 -5.09
CA THR A 237 -4.12 -6.95 -3.90
C THR A 237 -5.24 -6.01 -4.31
N TYR A 238 -6.43 -6.25 -3.75
CA TYR A 238 -7.59 -5.38 -3.87
C TYR A 238 -7.97 -4.85 -2.50
N LEU A 239 -8.03 -3.54 -2.34
CA LEU A 239 -8.34 -2.92 -1.06
C LEU A 239 -9.15 -1.63 -1.18
N TYR A 240 -9.79 -1.28 -0.07
CA TYR A 240 -10.47 -0.01 0.14
C TYR A 240 -9.84 0.71 1.32
N ASN A 241 -9.25 1.88 1.09
CA ASN A 241 -8.73 2.73 2.15
C ASN A 241 -9.75 3.81 2.51
N PHE A 242 -10.01 3.99 3.80
CA PHE A 242 -10.90 5.03 4.31
C PHE A 242 -10.06 6.14 4.94
N TYR A 243 -9.89 7.24 4.23
CA TYR A 243 -9.11 8.38 4.72
C TYR A 243 -10.05 9.40 5.39
N SER A 244 -9.70 9.82 6.61
CA SER A 244 -10.43 10.84 7.36
C SER A 244 -9.51 11.98 7.74
N LYS A 245 -10.07 13.20 7.73
CA LYS A 245 -9.32 14.43 7.94
C LYS A 245 -8.65 14.47 9.32
N GLY A 246 -7.38 14.88 9.38
CA GLY A 246 -6.61 14.99 10.61
C GLY A 246 -6.36 13.67 11.36
N LYS A 247 -6.57 12.50 10.72
CA LYS A 247 -6.31 11.19 11.34
C LYS A 247 -4.92 10.64 11.06
N GLY A 248 -4.14 11.31 10.22
CA GLY A 248 -2.74 10.95 9.94
C GLY A 248 -2.56 9.73 9.03
N TYR A 249 -3.51 8.80 9.05
CA TYR A 249 -3.53 7.62 8.21
C TYR A 249 -4.98 7.19 7.90
N SER A 250 -5.15 6.12 7.13
CA SER A 250 -6.44 5.46 6.94
C SER A 250 -7.06 5.08 8.30
N VAL A 251 -8.32 5.47 8.52
CA VAL A 251 -9.08 5.05 9.70
C VAL A 251 -9.60 3.61 9.57
N ALA A 252 -9.69 3.12 8.33
CA ALA A 252 -9.86 1.71 8.04
C ALA A 252 -9.22 1.33 6.70
N GLU A 253 -8.76 0.07 6.59
CA GLU A 253 -8.32 -0.56 5.35
C GLU A 253 -9.03 -1.90 5.23
N ILE A 254 -9.77 -2.10 4.14
CA ILE A 254 -10.57 -3.32 3.92
C ILE A 254 -10.01 -4.04 2.71
N LYS A 255 -9.38 -5.20 2.90
CA LYS A 255 -8.93 -6.03 1.78
C LYS A 255 -10.05 -6.96 1.35
N VAL A 256 -10.20 -7.10 0.05
CA VAL A 256 -11.18 -8.00 -0.57
C VAL A 256 -10.49 -9.01 -1.46
N LYS A 257 -11.18 -10.13 -1.72
CA LYS A 257 -10.72 -11.16 -2.64
C LYS A 257 -10.59 -10.63 -4.07
N ASP A 258 -11.58 -9.84 -4.50
CA ASP A 258 -11.65 -9.18 -5.79
C ASP A 258 -12.65 -8.02 -5.72
N LEU A 259 -12.57 -7.06 -6.65
CA LEU A 259 -13.40 -5.85 -6.68
C LEU A 259 -14.79 -6.06 -7.31
N THR A 260 -15.12 -7.28 -7.72
CA THR A 260 -16.43 -7.64 -8.30
C THR A 260 -17.35 -8.20 -7.23
N SER A 261 -16.86 -9.20 -6.48
CA SER A 261 -17.58 -9.82 -5.37
C SER A 261 -17.52 -8.99 -4.10
N ASN A 262 -16.46 -8.19 -3.93
CA ASN A 262 -16.14 -7.47 -2.69
C ASN A 262 -16.14 -8.37 -1.44
N THR A 263 -15.85 -9.66 -1.60
CA THR A 263 -15.74 -10.58 -0.45
C THR A 263 -14.58 -10.14 0.43
N ILE A 264 -14.87 -9.70 1.65
CA ILE A 264 -13.88 -9.15 2.59
C ILE A 264 -13.00 -10.28 3.14
N LYS A 265 -11.69 -10.00 3.24
CA LYS A 265 -10.66 -10.94 3.71
C LYS A 265 -9.89 -10.43 4.93
N GLU A 266 -9.87 -9.11 5.10
CA GLU A 266 -9.20 -8.46 6.22
C GLU A 266 -9.85 -7.09 6.44
N ILE A 267 -10.12 -6.75 7.69
CA ILE A 267 -10.50 -5.41 8.14
C ILE A 267 -9.38 -4.91 9.03
N LYS A 268 -8.77 -3.79 8.69
CA LYS A 268 -7.94 -3.02 9.62
C LYS A 268 -8.64 -1.73 9.99
N TYR A 269 -8.53 -1.29 11.23
CA TYR A 269 -9.05 0.00 11.68
C TYR A 269 -8.18 0.65 12.74
N LEU A 270 -8.25 1.98 12.80
CA LEU A 270 -7.55 2.79 13.79
C LEU A 270 -8.17 2.56 15.18
N LYS A 271 -7.34 2.19 16.16
CA LYS A 271 -7.70 1.86 17.53
C LYS A 271 -7.35 2.97 18.51
#